data_AF-A0A382EYI3-F1
#
_entry.id   AF-A0A382EYI3-F1
#
_cell.length_a   1.000
_cell.length_b   1.000
_cell.length_c   1.000
_cell.angle_alpha   90.00
_cell.angle_beta   90.00
_cell.angle_gamma   90.00
#
_symmetry.space_group_name_H-M   'P 1'
#
loop_
_entity.id
_entity.type
_entity.pdbx_description
1 polymer ?
#
loop_
_entity_poly.entity_id
_entity_poly.type
_entity_poly.pdbx_seq_one_letter_code
_entity_poly.pdbx_strand_id
1 'polypeptide(L)'
;VLFLVCASVTNAQDGREAMLARAAEAELDTDYVAPPGDPLWHHTAGFAKTLCSAVFVTGLDPDFAAENVGFFSSPYEHRRHVTNIEVDTDQRQVHLTLPDGVVRTAKFNGDHGCVTLPIDEDDVYFEPVDIATTLSDPANQPWPMGDLLPTSPLPTGVDG
;
A
#
# COMPACT_ATOMS: atom_id res chain seq x y z
N VAL A 1 -27.13 10.93 -32.86
CA VAL A 1 -26.14 11.48 -31.90
C VAL A 1 -26.82 11.99 -30.64
N LEU A 2 -27.82 12.89 -30.71
CA LEU A 2 -28.52 13.42 -29.52
C LEU A 2 -29.23 12.36 -28.64
N PHE A 3 -29.92 11.38 -29.25
CA PHE A 3 -30.59 10.29 -28.50
C PHE A 3 -29.62 9.34 -27.78
N LEU A 4 -28.43 9.12 -28.34
CA LEU A 4 -27.42 8.25 -27.74
C LEU A 4 -26.78 8.91 -26.51
N VAL A 5 -26.63 10.24 -26.54
CA VAL A 5 -26.09 11.05 -25.43
C VAL A 5 -27.04 11.09 -24.24
N CYS A 6 -28.37 11.20 -24.45
CA CYS A 6 -29.33 11.22 -23.36
C CYS A 6 -29.38 9.88 -22.58
N ALA A 7 -29.36 8.74 -23.28
CA ALA A 7 -29.41 7.42 -22.64
C ALA A 7 -28.17 7.13 -21.77
N SER A 8 -26.98 7.59 -22.18
CA SER A 8 -25.76 7.47 -21.38
C SER A 8 -25.76 8.32 -20.10
N VAL A 9 -26.43 9.48 -20.13
CA VAL A 9 -26.50 10.38 -18.96
C VAL A 9 -27.44 9.82 -17.91
N THR A 10 -28.61 9.30 -18.30
CA THR A 10 -29.57 8.65 -17.39
C THR A 10 -28.94 7.43 -16.69
N ASN A 11 -28.25 6.57 -17.43
CA ASN A 11 -27.63 5.37 -16.87
C ASN A 11 -26.50 5.70 -15.86
N ALA A 12 -25.73 6.77 -16.11
CA ALA A 12 -24.72 7.25 -15.17
C ALA A 12 -25.32 7.89 -13.90
N GLN A 13 -26.48 8.53 -14.01
CA GLN A 13 -27.22 9.07 -12.87
C GLN A 13 -27.80 7.95 -12.00
N ASP A 14 -28.45 6.96 -12.61
CA ASP A 14 -29.00 5.78 -11.91
C ASP A 14 -27.91 5.01 -11.15
N GLY A 15 -26.73 4.85 -11.78
CA GLY A 15 -25.58 4.21 -11.15
C GLY A 15 -25.03 4.99 -9.96
N ARG A 16 -24.99 6.32 -10.04
CA ARG A 16 -24.56 7.17 -8.91
C ARG A 16 -25.56 7.13 -7.76
N GLU A 17 -26.86 7.16 -8.04
CA GLU A 17 -27.90 7.04 -7.01
C GLU A 17 -27.82 5.69 -6.28
N ALA A 18 -27.66 4.58 -7.03
CA ALA A 18 -27.48 3.27 -6.43
C ALA A 18 -26.21 3.19 -5.56
N MET A 19 -25.12 3.84 -5.98
CA MET A 19 -23.89 3.94 -5.16
C MET A 19 -24.13 4.73 -3.87
N LEU A 20 -24.81 5.88 -3.95
CA LEU A 20 -25.11 6.72 -2.79
C LEU A 20 -26.07 6.03 -1.81
N ALA A 21 -27.07 5.32 -2.31
CA ALA A 21 -28.00 4.56 -1.47
C ALA A 21 -27.25 3.47 -0.65
N ARG A 22 -26.37 2.71 -1.30
CA ARG A 22 -25.52 1.72 -0.60
C ARG A 22 -24.56 2.38 0.39
N ALA A 23 -24.02 3.55 0.06
CA ALA A 23 -23.13 4.28 0.96
C ALA A 23 -23.89 4.74 2.22
N ALA A 24 -25.10 5.26 2.06
CA ALA A 24 -25.97 5.67 3.17
C ALA A 24 -26.37 4.50 4.07
N GLU A 25 -26.64 3.31 3.52
CA GLU A 25 -26.92 2.10 4.31
C GLU A 25 -25.72 1.64 5.16
N ALA A 26 -24.49 1.95 4.72
CA ALA A 26 -23.25 1.61 5.41
C ALA A 26 -22.67 2.75 6.26
N GLU A 27 -23.33 3.92 6.28
CA GLU A 27 -22.85 5.09 7.00
C GLU A 27 -23.01 4.87 8.51
N LEU A 28 -21.96 5.15 9.27
CA LEU A 28 -22.00 5.10 10.72
C LEU A 28 -22.69 6.36 11.26
N ASP A 29 -23.48 6.23 12.33
CA ASP A 29 -24.11 7.35 13.04
C ASP A 29 -23.07 8.12 13.88
N THR A 30 -22.12 8.73 13.18
CA THR A 30 -21.00 9.49 13.76
C THR A 30 -20.67 10.67 12.88
N ASP A 31 -20.41 11.83 13.47
CA ASP A 31 -19.92 12.98 12.74
C ASP A 31 -18.55 12.69 12.12
N TYR A 32 -18.42 12.95 10.81
CA TYR A 32 -17.11 12.86 10.15
C TYR A 32 -16.20 13.99 10.64
N VAL A 33 -15.07 13.62 11.22
CA VAL A 33 -13.99 14.53 11.57
C VAL A 33 -12.75 14.10 10.79
N ALA A 34 -12.21 15.00 9.97
CA ALA A 34 -10.98 14.72 9.24
C ALA A 34 -9.82 14.44 10.22
N PRO A 35 -8.90 13.53 9.89
CA PRO A 35 -7.69 13.34 10.68
C PRO A 35 -6.94 14.67 10.86
N PRO A 36 -6.37 14.94 12.04
CA PRO A 36 -5.62 16.16 12.26
C PRO A 36 -4.35 16.21 11.39
N GLY A 37 -3.83 17.41 11.14
CA GLY A 37 -2.62 17.64 10.34
C GLY A 37 -2.90 17.99 8.88
N ASP A 38 -1.85 18.36 8.15
CA ASP A 38 -1.95 18.68 6.73
C ASP A 38 -2.19 17.39 5.90
N PRO A 39 -3.18 17.35 4.99
CA PRO A 39 -3.40 16.22 4.09
C PRO A 39 -2.13 15.75 3.34
N LEU A 40 -1.24 16.68 2.97
CA LEU A 40 0.01 16.35 2.30
C LEU A 40 0.93 15.51 3.18
N TRP A 41 0.91 15.70 4.50
CA TRP A 41 1.68 14.90 5.45
C TRP A 41 1.21 13.43 5.45
N HIS A 42 -0.10 13.21 5.29
CA HIS A 42 -0.70 11.88 5.24
C HIS A 42 -0.42 11.15 3.92
N HIS A 43 -0.48 11.86 2.79
CA HIS A 43 -0.02 11.31 1.51
C HIS A 43 1.45 10.91 1.56
N THR A 44 2.29 11.80 2.08
CA THR A 44 3.73 11.57 2.19
C THR A 44 4.05 10.45 3.17
N ALA A 45 3.29 10.31 4.26
CA ALA A 45 3.35 9.18 5.18
C ALA A 45 3.11 7.85 4.46
N GLY A 46 2.07 7.78 3.62
CA GLY A 46 1.76 6.60 2.81
C GLY A 46 2.82 6.33 1.75
N PHE A 47 3.41 7.37 1.17
CA PHE A 47 4.53 7.21 0.24
C PHE A 47 5.77 6.65 0.94
N ALA A 48 6.17 7.18 2.09
CA ALA A 48 7.30 6.70 2.88
C ALA A 48 7.15 5.20 3.21
N LYS A 49 5.96 4.78 3.69
CA LYS A 49 5.64 3.36 3.94
C LYS A 49 5.89 2.49 2.73
N THR A 50 5.35 2.95 1.60
CA THR A 50 5.31 2.17 0.36
C THR A 50 6.71 2.05 -0.22
N LEU A 51 7.47 3.14 -0.21
CA LEU A 51 8.86 3.16 -0.66
C LEU A 51 9.75 2.30 0.24
N CYS A 52 9.61 2.41 1.57
CA CYS A 52 10.29 1.51 2.51
C CYS A 52 9.99 0.04 2.20
N SER A 53 8.72 -0.31 1.97
CA SER A 53 8.34 -1.70 1.64
C SER A 53 8.97 -2.14 0.31
N ALA A 54 8.93 -1.29 -0.70
CA ALA A 54 9.51 -1.57 -2.01
C ALA A 54 11.02 -1.84 -1.93
N VAL A 55 11.75 -1.05 -1.12
CA VAL A 55 13.19 -1.20 -0.95
C VAL A 55 13.54 -2.39 -0.06
N PHE A 56 13.01 -2.44 1.17
CA PHE A 56 13.50 -3.38 2.19
C PHE A 56 12.77 -4.72 2.21
N VAL A 57 11.53 -4.80 1.72
CA VAL A 57 10.79 -6.07 1.60
C VAL A 57 11.00 -6.67 0.22
N THR A 58 10.75 -5.88 -0.84
CA THR A 58 10.83 -6.39 -2.22
C THR A 58 12.25 -6.37 -2.78
N GLY A 59 13.15 -5.55 -2.24
CA GLY A 59 14.53 -5.43 -2.75
C GLY A 59 14.65 -4.60 -4.03
N LEU A 60 13.71 -3.68 -4.28
CA LEU A 60 13.78 -2.80 -5.44
C LEU A 60 14.82 -1.70 -5.24
N ASP A 61 15.40 -1.26 -6.36
CA ASP A 61 16.24 -0.06 -6.38
C ASP A 61 15.44 1.17 -5.91
N PRO A 62 16.00 2.02 -5.02
CA PRO A 62 15.29 3.16 -4.46
C PRO A 62 14.74 4.16 -5.49
N ASP A 63 15.54 4.52 -6.49
CA ASP A 63 15.15 5.51 -7.50
C ASP A 63 14.05 4.93 -8.40
N PHE A 64 14.21 3.67 -8.81
CA PHE A 64 13.18 2.95 -9.54
C PHE A 64 11.87 2.85 -8.74
N ALA A 65 11.94 2.52 -7.46
CA ALA A 65 10.77 2.38 -6.61
C ALA A 65 10.06 3.72 -6.38
N ALA A 66 10.80 4.80 -6.16
CA ALA A 66 10.26 6.14 -5.99
C ALA A 66 9.49 6.61 -7.23
N GLU A 67 9.98 6.29 -8.43
CA GLU A 67 9.34 6.64 -9.70
C GLU A 67 8.18 5.71 -10.09
N ASN A 68 8.13 4.46 -9.63
CA ASN A 68 7.19 3.48 -10.20
C ASN A 68 6.18 2.90 -9.20
N VAL A 69 6.37 3.06 -7.89
CA VAL A 69 5.59 2.33 -6.87
C VAL A 69 4.83 3.28 -5.95
N GLY A 70 3.56 2.96 -5.65
CA GLY A 70 2.79 3.57 -4.55
C GLY A 70 1.86 4.72 -4.90
N PHE A 71 1.51 4.90 -6.18
CA PHE A 71 0.69 6.03 -6.65
C PHE A 71 -0.69 6.12 -6.01
N PHE A 72 -1.19 5.00 -5.48
CA PHE A 72 -2.44 4.97 -4.72
C PHE A 72 -2.34 5.78 -3.42
N SER A 73 -1.25 5.64 -2.67
CA SER A 73 -1.08 6.33 -1.37
C SER A 73 -0.67 7.78 -1.52
N SER A 74 0.12 8.08 -2.56
CA SER A 74 0.50 9.44 -2.93
C SER A 74 0.57 9.55 -4.44
N PRO A 75 -0.46 10.10 -5.10
CA PRO A 75 -0.43 10.46 -6.51
C PRO A 75 0.73 11.43 -6.84
N TYR A 76 1.08 11.52 -8.14
CA TYR A 76 2.17 12.40 -8.61
C TYR A 76 2.01 13.86 -8.16
N GLU A 77 0.78 14.36 -8.08
CA GLU A 77 0.48 15.72 -7.65
C GLU A 77 0.91 15.99 -6.20
N HIS A 78 1.00 14.97 -5.36
CA HIS A 78 1.50 15.08 -3.98
C HIS A 78 3.00 14.78 -3.90
N ARG A 79 3.50 13.79 -4.65
CA ARG A 79 4.93 13.40 -4.64
C ARG A 79 5.87 14.52 -5.04
N ARG A 80 5.46 15.36 -6.00
CA ARG A 80 6.24 16.52 -6.45
C ARG A 80 6.57 17.52 -5.36
N HIS A 81 5.93 17.45 -4.19
CA HIS A 81 6.23 18.30 -3.04
C HIS A 81 7.36 17.73 -2.17
N VAL A 82 7.72 16.45 -2.33
CA VAL A 82 8.86 15.87 -1.62
C VAL A 82 10.14 16.50 -2.14
N THR A 83 10.86 17.17 -1.24
CA THR A 83 12.08 17.93 -1.55
C THR A 83 13.35 17.10 -1.40
N ASN A 84 13.29 16.06 -0.55
CA ASN A 84 14.38 15.12 -0.33
C ASN A 84 13.83 13.73 -0.05
N ILE A 85 14.49 12.72 -0.65
CA ILE A 85 14.26 11.30 -0.39
C ILE A 85 15.58 10.74 0.11
N GLU A 86 15.58 10.21 1.33
CA GLU A 86 16.74 9.56 1.92
C GLU A 86 16.38 8.14 2.29
N VAL A 87 17.22 7.19 1.87
CA VAL A 87 17.11 5.78 2.23
C VAL A 87 18.31 5.44 3.11
N ASP A 88 18.06 5.36 4.42
CA ASP A 88 19.05 4.92 5.38
C ASP A 88 19.07 3.39 5.39
N THR A 89 20.13 2.80 4.82
CA THR A 89 20.28 1.34 4.76
C THR A 89 20.72 0.73 6.08
N ASP A 90 21.39 1.50 6.94
CA ASP A 90 21.93 1.03 8.22
C ASP A 90 20.81 0.88 9.23
N GLN A 91 19.93 1.89 9.34
CA GLN A 91 18.75 1.84 10.19
C GLN A 91 17.52 1.25 9.49
N ARG A 92 17.63 0.98 8.17
CA ARG A 92 16.54 0.51 7.30
C ARG A 92 15.32 1.42 7.35
N GLN A 93 15.56 2.70 7.13
CA GLN A 93 14.55 3.75 7.15
C GLN A 93 14.47 4.48 5.82
N VAL A 94 13.30 5.06 5.55
CA VAL A 94 13.08 5.99 4.45
C VAL A 94 12.56 7.29 5.03
N HIS A 95 13.22 8.39 4.72
CA HIS A 95 12.84 9.74 5.13
C HIS A 95 12.42 10.56 3.91
N LEU A 96 11.21 11.12 3.97
CA LEU A 96 10.70 12.03 2.95
C LEU A 96 10.50 13.42 3.55
N THR A 97 11.24 14.40 3.03
CA THR A 97 11.20 15.79 3.53
C THR A 97 10.24 16.64 2.69
N LEU A 98 9.35 17.36 3.36
CA LEU A 98 8.41 18.30 2.74
C LEU A 98 8.93 19.76 2.80
N PRO A 99 8.35 20.69 2.02
CA PRO A 99 8.84 22.07 1.93
C PRO A 99 8.69 22.87 3.23
N ASP A 100 7.80 22.45 4.11
CA ASP A 100 7.59 23.02 5.45
C ASP A 100 8.59 22.48 6.49
N GLY A 101 9.49 21.58 6.08
CA GLY A 101 10.49 20.94 6.93
C GLY A 101 10.00 19.69 7.65
N VAL A 102 8.72 19.31 7.50
CA VAL A 102 8.21 18.06 8.07
C VAL A 102 8.87 16.87 7.37
N VAL A 103 9.35 15.91 8.16
CA VAL A 103 9.89 14.65 7.68
C VAL A 103 8.91 13.53 8.01
N ARG A 104 8.53 12.75 6.98
CA ARG A 104 7.79 11.51 7.18
C ARG A 104 8.74 10.33 7.04
N THR A 105 8.90 9.59 8.13
CA THR A 105 9.80 8.45 8.23
C THR A 105 9.02 7.15 8.22
N ALA A 106 9.50 6.15 7.48
CA ALA A 106 9.06 4.77 7.61
C ALA A 106 10.25 3.85 7.87
N LYS A 107 10.07 2.88 8.75
CA LYS A 107 11.11 1.95 9.20
C LYS A 107 10.72 0.52 8.91
N PHE A 108 11.68 -0.28 8.45
CA PHE A 108 11.53 -1.73 8.29
C PHE A 108 11.76 -2.46 9.61
N ASN A 109 10.77 -3.20 10.08
CA ASN A 109 10.73 -3.85 11.39
C ASN A 109 10.75 -5.39 11.27
N GLY A 110 11.62 -5.93 10.41
CA GLY A 110 11.75 -7.37 10.20
C GLY A 110 10.48 -7.98 9.59
N ASP A 111 10.00 -9.08 10.19
CA ASP A 111 8.82 -9.82 9.71
C ASP A 111 7.51 -9.01 9.79
N HIS A 112 7.49 -7.91 10.55
CA HIS A 112 6.37 -6.97 10.60
C HIS A 112 6.36 -5.96 9.43
N GLY A 113 7.39 -5.98 8.58
CA GLY A 113 7.49 -5.13 7.40
C GLY A 113 7.71 -3.64 7.74
N CYS A 114 7.37 -2.76 6.80
CA CYS A 114 7.56 -1.33 6.97
C CYS A 114 6.36 -0.63 7.60
N VAL A 115 6.64 0.19 8.61
CA VAL A 115 5.65 1.02 9.32
C VAL A 115 6.06 2.48 9.23
N THR A 116 5.11 3.36 8.92
CA THR A 116 5.34 4.81 9.03
C THR A 116 5.31 5.20 10.49
N LEU A 117 6.34 5.92 10.92
CA LEU A 117 6.44 6.40 12.28
C LEU A 117 5.57 7.64 12.50
N PRO A 118 5.08 7.88 13.73
CA PRO A 118 4.57 9.19 14.10
C PRO A 118 5.61 10.27 13.82
N ILE A 119 5.16 11.51 13.62
CA ILE A 119 6.11 12.63 13.46
C ILE A 119 6.93 12.75 14.75
N ASP A 120 8.23 13.02 14.60
CA ASP A 120 9.21 13.18 15.68
C ASP A 120 9.54 11.91 16.50
N GLU A 121 9.09 10.74 16.06
CA GLU A 121 9.44 9.45 16.67
C GLU A 121 10.49 8.70 15.81
N ASP A 122 11.31 7.89 16.47
CA ASP A 122 12.40 7.11 15.88
C ASP A 122 12.12 5.60 15.81
N ASP A 123 11.07 5.13 16.50
CA ASP A 123 10.68 3.73 16.47
C ASP A 123 9.16 3.50 16.58
N VAL A 124 8.75 2.25 16.35
CA VAL A 124 7.40 1.78 16.62
C VAL A 124 7.15 1.62 18.13
N TYR A 125 5.90 1.75 18.57
CA TYR A 125 5.53 1.62 19.99
C TYR A 125 5.33 0.17 20.46
N PHE A 126 5.92 -0.80 19.76
CA PHE A 126 5.90 -2.21 20.12
C PHE A 126 7.26 -2.82 19.84
N GLU A 127 7.61 -3.90 20.53
CA GLU A 127 8.83 -4.66 20.23
C GLU A 127 8.56 -5.57 19.02
N PRO A 128 9.25 -5.38 17.88
CA PRO A 128 9.12 -6.28 16.74
C PRO A 128 9.58 -7.69 17.12
N VAL A 129 8.86 -8.72 16.66
CA VAL A 129 9.22 -10.11 16.89
C VAL A 129 9.39 -10.86 15.58
N ASP A 130 10.26 -11.86 15.59
CA ASP A 130 10.38 -12.80 14.47
C ASP A 130 9.13 -13.70 14.41
N ILE A 131 8.53 -13.79 13.23
CA ILE A 131 7.32 -14.58 12.99
C ILE A 131 7.74 -15.95 12.47
N ALA A 132 7.73 -16.94 13.37
CA ALA A 132 8.00 -18.32 12.99
C ALA A 132 6.78 -18.98 12.33
N THR A 133 7.00 -19.61 11.17
CA THR A 133 5.98 -20.44 10.52
C THR A 133 5.69 -21.69 11.34
N THR A 134 4.41 -22.06 11.44
CA THR A 134 3.96 -23.36 11.98
C THR A 134 3.62 -24.36 10.88
N LEU A 135 3.78 -23.96 9.61
CA LEU A 135 3.52 -24.82 8.47
C LEU A 135 4.64 -25.86 8.31
N SER A 136 4.26 -27.06 7.88
CA SER A 136 5.22 -28.09 7.49
C SER A 136 6.03 -27.64 6.27
N ASP A 137 7.22 -28.23 6.09
CA ASP A 137 8.07 -27.98 4.93
C ASP A 137 7.27 -28.11 3.60
N PRO A 138 7.17 -27.03 2.80
CA PRO A 138 6.38 -27.02 1.58
C PRO A 138 6.88 -28.04 0.55
N ALA A 139 8.17 -28.40 0.56
CA ALA A 139 8.72 -29.41 -0.35
C ALA A 139 8.09 -30.81 -0.15
N ASN A 140 7.49 -31.06 1.01
CA ASN A 140 6.84 -32.33 1.35
C ASN A 140 5.31 -32.28 1.29
N GLN A 141 4.73 -31.14 0.93
CA GLN A 141 3.28 -30.96 0.86
C GLN A 141 2.81 -30.91 -0.60
N PRO A 142 1.75 -31.67 -0.97
CA PRO A 142 1.24 -31.67 -2.34
C PRO A 142 0.68 -30.29 -2.72
N TRP A 143 0.92 -29.88 -3.97
CA TRP A 143 0.24 -28.73 -4.56
C TRP A 143 -1.30 -28.89 -4.46
N PRO A 144 -2.07 -27.85 -4.10
CA PRO A 144 -1.69 -26.44 -3.99
C PRO A 144 -1.20 -25.98 -2.61
N MET A 145 -1.07 -26.89 -1.63
CA MET A 145 -0.68 -26.51 -0.27
C MET A 145 0.84 -26.50 -0.05
N GLY A 146 1.61 -27.02 -1.00
CA GLY A 146 3.07 -26.91 -1.04
C GLY A 146 3.63 -27.18 -2.43
N ASP A 147 4.92 -27.44 -2.50
CA ASP A 147 5.70 -27.46 -3.73
C ASP A 147 5.85 -28.87 -4.34
N LEU A 148 5.28 -29.89 -3.70
CA LEU A 148 5.31 -31.25 -4.22
C LEU A 148 4.32 -31.38 -5.38
N LEU A 149 4.83 -31.38 -6.60
CA LEU A 149 4.03 -31.57 -7.81
C LEU A 149 3.49 -33.01 -7.92
N PRO A 150 2.27 -33.19 -8.45
CA PRO A 150 1.74 -34.52 -8.71
C PRO A 150 2.56 -35.23 -9.80
N THR A 151 2.81 -36.52 -9.62
CA THR A 151 3.45 -37.37 -10.63
C THR A 151 2.47 -37.85 -11.70
N SER A 152 1.17 -37.66 -11.50
CA SER A 152 0.15 -37.91 -12.52
C SER A 152 0.19 -36.83 -13.60
N PRO A 153 -0.16 -37.15 -14.87
CA PRO A 153 -0.25 -36.15 -15.93
C PRO A 153 -1.18 -35.01 -15.52
N LEU A 154 -0.80 -33.78 -15.86
CA LEU A 154 -1.71 -32.64 -15.74
C LEU A 154 -2.95 -32.87 -16.63
N PRO A 155 -4.12 -32.33 -16.25
CA PRO A 155 -5.31 -32.39 -17.09
C PRO A 155 -5.04 -31.85 -18.50
N THR A 156 -5.73 -32.42 -19.50
CA THR A 156 -5.60 -31.97 -20.90
C THR A 156 -5.83 -30.46 -21.03
N GLY A 157 -4.86 -29.75 -21.59
CA GLY A 157 -4.91 -28.29 -21.81
C GLY A 157 -4.29 -27.45 -20.69
N VAL A 158 -3.63 -28.07 -19.71
CA VAL A 158 -2.80 -27.38 -18.70
C VAL A 158 -1.33 -27.61 -19.03
N ASP A 159 -0.60 -26.53 -19.31
CA ASP A 159 0.86 -26.56 -19.50
C ASP A 159 1.57 -26.59 -18.13
N GLY A 160 2.66 -27.34 -18.03
CA GLY A 160 3.48 -27.50 -16.82
C GLY A 160 4.79 -26.74 -16.85
#